data_AF-Q29VV1-F1
#
_entry.id   AF-Q29VV1-F1
#
_cell.length_a   1.000
_cell.length_b   1.000
_cell.length_c   1.000
_cell.angle_alpha   90.00
_cell.angle_beta   90.00
_cell.angle_gamma   90.00
#
_symmetry.space_group_name_H-M   'P 1'
#
loop_
_entity.id
_entity.type
_entity.pdbx_description
1 polymer ?
#
loop_
_entity_poly.entity_id
_entity_poly.type
_entity_poly.pdbx_seq_one_letter_code
_entity_poly.pdbx_strand_id
1 'polypeptide(L)'
;HFSIILFSLSKMIYIIKSKKYKYRLRQNSSSNHDGNFNKTSFPLYLDYILKDFNHNYFMAKKYYIYASWIITCNTLLDFLKSKNRCFMDTIIYTFINKYFNAGLILLKFNSDPMRIKDKFLLNKQSFAFKYPLINASNIIKFSLEYRIGELLCKKKKILFIFNIIKALYDIKNQDKFISHYKKFDLKEYIDYHEALKIKNHLSYKLGNAIVLSFKYWYKGRLLKLPFELVSIYKKHKRTKR
;
A
#
# COMPACT_ATOMS: atom_id res chain seq x y z
N HIS A 1 -15.88 8.70 3.37
CA HIS A 1 -15.69 10.02 4.03
C HIS A 1 -16.94 10.46 4.80
N PHE A 2 -18.14 10.48 4.19
CA PHE A 2 -19.38 10.96 4.84
C PHE A 2 -19.62 10.39 6.25
N SER A 3 -19.66 9.06 6.41
CA SER A 3 -19.92 8.45 7.71
C SER A 3 -18.89 8.84 8.76
N ILE A 4 -17.60 8.89 8.39
CA ILE A 4 -16.53 9.30 9.30
C ILE A 4 -16.79 10.73 9.78
N ILE A 5 -17.04 11.68 8.86
CA ILE A 5 -17.32 13.07 9.21
C ILE A 5 -18.58 13.18 10.07
N LEU A 6 -19.67 12.54 9.67
CA LEU A 6 -20.94 12.55 10.40
C LEU A 6 -20.74 12.07 11.83
N PHE A 7 -20.14 10.88 12.02
CA PHE A 7 -19.91 10.33 13.35
C PHE A 7 -18.96 11.19 14.17
N SER A 8 -17.91 11.74 13.56
CA SER A 8 -16.94 12.58 14.27
C SER A 8 -17.50 13.94 14.69
N LEU A 9 -18.48 14.48 13.96
CA LEU A 9 -19.16 15.73 14.33
C LEU A 9 -20.37 15.52 15.25
N SER A 10 -20.87 14.28 15.36
CA SER A 10 -22.06 13.97 16.14
C SER A 10 -21.78 14.10 17.64
N LYS A 11 -22.58 14.89 18.35
CA LYS A 11 -22.50 15.01 19.82
C LYS A 11 -23.17 13.86 20.56
N MET A 12 -24.21 13.29 19.96
CA MET A 12 -24.99 12.20 20.56
C MET A 12 -25.23 11.12 19.50
N ILE A 13 -24.85 9.89 19.83
CA ILE A 13 -25.05 8.72 18.98
C ILE A 13 -25.88 7.72 19.79
N TYR A 14 -27.07 7.38 19.29
CA TYR A 14 -27.96 6.42 19.93
C TYR A 14 -27.94 5.10 19.17
N ILE A 15 -27.90 3.98 19.91
CA ILE A 15 -27.93 2.63 19.34
C ILE A 15 -29.23 1.95 19.74
N ILE A 16 -30.08 1.67 18.75
CA ILE A 16 -31.29 0.87 18.94
C ILE A 16 -30.91 -0.59 18.77
N LYS A 17 -30.99 -1.37 19.86
CA LYS A 17 -30.65 -2.81 19.84
C LYS A 17 -31.68 -3.66 19.08
N SER A 18 -32.92 -3.20 18.96
CA SER A 18 -33.95 -3.92 18.21
C SER A 18 -33.74 -3.77 16.71
N LYS A 19 -33.85 -4.89 15.98
CA LYS A 19 -33.71 -4.91 14.52
C LYS A 19 -34.93 -4.24 13.87
N LYS A 20 -34.84 -2.94 13.63
CA LYS A 20 -35.90 -2.16 12.95
C LYS A 20 -35.70 -1.99 11.44
N TYR A 21 -34.57 -2.43 10.89
CA TYR A 21 -34.24 -2.24 9.48
C TYR A 21 -34.33 -3.55 8.68
N LYS A 22 -34.87 -3.45 7.46
CA LYS A 22 -34.75 -4.49 6.42
C LYS A 22 -33.49 -4.23 5.61
N TYR A 23 -32.49 -5.09 5.75
CA TYR A 23 -31.24 -4.97 5.01
C TYR A 23 -31.45 -5.39 3.56
N ARG A 24 -31.11 -4.51 2.61
CA ARG A 24 -31.19 -4.82 1.17
C ARG A 24 -29.79 -4.99 0.60
N LEU A 25 -29.47 -6.22 0.23
CA LEU A 25 -28.32 -6.52 -0.62
C LEU A 25 -28.69 -6.24 -2.07
N ARG A 26 -27.92 -5.37 -2.73
CA ARG A 26 -28.06 -5.11 -4.18
C ARG A 26 -26.93 -5.82 -4.92
N GLN A 27 -27.30 -6.52 -5.99
CA GLN A 27 -26.35 -6.94 -7.01
C GLN A 27 -25.73 -5.68 -7.66
N ASN A 28 -24.50 -5.77 -8.16
CA ASN A 28 -23.76 -4.67 -8.78
C ASN A 28 -23.42 -3.48 -7.86
N SER A 29 -23.34 -3.68 -6.54
CA SER A 29 -22.87 -2.63 -5.63
C SER A 29 -21.34 -2.56 -5.60
N SER A 30 -20.82 -1.33 -5.61
CA SER A 30 -19.39 -1.09 -5.43
C SER A 30 -18.88 -1.48 -4.04
N SER A 31 -19.77 -1.64 -3.06
CA SER A 31 -19.46 -2.01 -1.68
C SER A 31 -19.92 -3.42 -1.31
N ASN A 32 -20.14 -4.32 -2.27
CA ASN A 32 -20.43 -5.72 -1.95
C ASN A 32 -19.21 -6.43 -1.32
N HIS A 33 -19.48 -7.19 -0.26
CA HIS A 33 -18.50 -7.94 0.54
C HIS A 33 -18.61 -9.46 0.37
N ASP A 34 -19.38 -9.91 -0.63
CA ASP A 34 -19.61 -11.31 -1.00
C ASP A 34 -18.37 -12.00 -1.59
N GLY A 35 -17.31 -11.24 -1.93
CA GLY A 35 -16.05 -11.76 -2.44
C GLY A 35 -16.10 -12.28 -3.88
N ASN A 36 -17.28 -12.25 -4.50
CA ASN A 36 -17.51 -12.66 -5.87
C ASN A 36 -17.28 -11.46 -6.80
N PHE A 37 -16.23 -11.52 -7.62
CA PHE A 37 -15.90 -10.48 -8.60
C PHE A 37 -16.14 -11.00 -10.01
N ASN A 38 -17.40 -10.93 -10.44
CA ASN A 38 -17.84 -11.38 -11.74
C ASN A 38 -18.68 -10.29 -12.43
N LYS A 39 -19.07 -10.55 -13.67
CA LYS A 39 -19.86 -9.60 -14.48
C LYS A 39 -21.15 -9.15 -13.80
N THR A 40 -21.79 -10.05 -13.05
CA THR A 40 -23.07 -9.80 -12.35
C THR A 40 -22.92 -9.11 -10.99
N SER A 41 -21.69 -8.90 -10.51
CA SER A 41 -21.41 -8.19 -9.27
C SER A 41 -20.67 -6.87 -9.48
N PHE A 42 -20.07 -6.67 -10.66
CA PHE A 42 -19.32 -5.48 -10.97
C PHE A 42 -20.25 -4.32 -11.40
N PRO A 43 -20.12 -3.12 -10.81
CA PRO A 43 -21.00 -2.01 -11.17
C PRO A 43 -20.76 -1.53 -12.59
N LEU A 44 -21.83 -1.45 -13.40
CA LEU A 44 -21.77 -1.02 -14.82
C LEU A 44 -21.09 0.35 -15.01
N TYR A 45 -21.32 1.29 -14.10
CA TYR A 45 -20.71 2.62 -14.17
C TYR A 45 -19.17 2.61 -13.95
N LEU A 46 -18.60 1.48 -13.52
CA LEU A 46 -17.15 1.29 -13.37
C LEU A 46 -16.54 0.52 -14.54
N ASP A 47 -17.29 0.20 -15.60
CA ASP A 47 -16.80 -0.59 -16.74
C ASP A 47 -15.58 0.04 -17.43
N TYR A 48 -15.42 1.36 -17.37
CA TYR A 48 -14.22 2.03 -17.87
C TYR A 48 -12.93 1.59 -17.14
N ILE A 49 -13.00 1.29 -15.84
CA ILE A 49 -11.88 0.72 -15.07
C ILE A 49 -11.58 -0.69 -15.58
N LEU A 50 -12.63 -1.47 -15.85
CA LEU A 50 -12.51 -2.87 -16.26
C LEU A 50 -11.75 -3.01 -17.59
N LYS A 51 -11.96 -2.07 -18.52
CA LYS A 51 -11.24 -1.99 -19.81
C LYS A 51 -9.72 -1.91 -19.61
N ASP A 52 -9.26 -1.05 -18.70
CA ASP A 52 -7.84 -0.83 -18.38
C ASP A 52 -7.17 -2.00 -17.66
N PHE A 53 -7.96 -2.98 -17.20
CA PHE A 53 -7.49 -4.21 -16.57
C PHE A 53 -7.77 -5.46 -17.40
N ASN A 54 -7.91 -5.33 -18.73
CA ASN A 54 -8.14 -6.45 -19.65
C ASN A 54 -9.33 -7.33 -19.22
N HIS A 55 -10.41 -6.70 -18.75
CA HIS A 55 -11.60 -7.39 -18.26
C HIS A 55 -11.37 -8.31 -17.05
N ASN A 56 -10.29 -8.10 -16.30
CA ASN A 56 -10.04 -8.78 -15.04
C ASN A 56 -10.79 -8.10 -13.89
N TYR A 57 -11.99 -8.61 -13.59
CA TYR A 57 -12.88 -8.10 -12.53
C TYR A 57 -12.21 -8.02 -11.15
N PHE A 58 -11.40 -9.01 -10.79
CA PHE A 58 -10.71 -9.04 -9.51
C PHE A 58 -9.70 -7.89 -9.39
N MET A 59 -8.87 -7.69 -10.41
CA MET A 59 -7.86 -6.63 -10.42
C MET A 59 -8.51 -5.25 -10.49
N ALA A 60 -9.53 -5.08 -11.34
CA ALA A 60 -10.29 -3.83 -11.45
C ALA A 60 -10.96 -3.45 -10.12
N LYS A 61 -11.60 -4.42 -9.46
CA LYS A 61 -12.23 -4.18 -8.15
C LYS A 61 -11.21 -3.85 -7.08
N LYS A 62 -10.10 -4.59 -7.00
CA LYS A 62 -9.03 -4.29 -6.05
C LYS A 62 -8.48 -2.89 -6.24
N TYR A 63 -8.17 -2.51 -7.48
CA TYR A 63 -7.75 -1.16 -7.82
C TYR A 63 -8.77 -0.13 -7.32
N TYR A 64 -10.06 -0.31 -7.65
CA TYR A 64 -11.13 0.61 -7.26
C TYR A 64 -11.22 0.80 -5.73
N ILE A 65 -11.07 -0.28 -4.96
CA ILE A 65 -11.07 -0.24 -3.49
C ILE A 65 -9.91 0.64 -2.98
N TYR A 66 -8.69 0.37 -3.43
CA TYR A 66 -7.52 1.14 -3.00
C TYR A 66 -7.60 2.60 -3.45
N ALA A 67 -8.09 2.85 -4.66
CA ALA A 67 -8.34 4.20 -5.19
C ALA A 67 -9.33 4.97 -4.31
N SER A 68 -10.43 4.31 -3.93
CA SER A 68 -11.49 4.89 -3.10
C SER A 68 -11.01 5.23 -1.68
N TRP A 69 -10.09 4.45 -1.10
CA TRP A 69 -9.45 4.78 0.18
C TRP A 69 -8.62 6.06 0.09
N ILE A 70 -7.86 6.25 -0.99
CA ILE A 70 -7.03 7.44 -1.18
C ILE A 70 -7.88 8.68 -1.45
N ILE A 71 -8.93 8.55 -2.26
CA ILE A 71 -9.93 9.63 -2.42
C ILE A 71 -10.53 10.00 -1.07
N THR A 72 -10.90 9.01 -0.26
CA THR A 72 -11.43 9.24 1.09
C THR A 72 -10.43 9.99 1.97
N CYS A 73 -9.16 9.58 1.98
CA CYS A 73 -8.11 10.29 2.71
C CYS A 73 -7.97 11.75 2.26
N ASN A 74 -7.94 12.01 0.95
CA ASN A 74 -7.80 13.37 0.43
C ASN A 74 -9.00 14.25 0.80
N THR A 75 -10.22 13.76 0.62
CA THR A 75 -11.43 14.49 1.02
C THR A 75 -11.47 14.78 2.53
N LEU A 76 -11.02 13.84 3.36
CA LEU A 76 -10.91 14.06 4.81
C LEU A 76 -9.84 15.10 5.14
N LEU A 77 -8.65 15.02 4.54
CA LEU A 77 -7.59 16.00 4.75
C LEU A 77 -8.02 17.41 4.36
N ASP A 78 -8.75 17.55 3.24
CA ASP A 78 -9.31 18.84 2.82
C ASP A 78 -10.33 19.37 3.83
N PHE A 79 -11.24 18.51 4.32
CA PHE A 79 -12.20 18.87 5.36
C PHE A 79 -11.53 19.29 6.68
N LEU A 80 -10.41 18.65 7.04
CA LEU A 80 -9.69 18.91 8.28
C LEU A 80 -8.94 20.25 8.27
N LYS A 81 -8.64 20.85 7.11
CA LYS A 81 -7.92 22.13 6.98
C LYS A 81 -8.45 23.25 7.89
N SER A 82 -9.76 23.28 8.13
CA SER A 82 -10.43 24.32 8.93
C SER A 82 -10.81 23.88 10.35
N LYS A 83 -10.29 22.74 10.83
CA LYS A 83 -10.66 22.17 12.15
C LYS A 83 -9.57 22.37 13.18
N ASN A 84 -9.94 22.22 14.46
CA ASN A 84 -8.99 22.34 15.57
C ASN A 84 -7.99 21.17 15.60
N ARG A 85 -6.84 21.38 16.24
CA ARG A 85 -5.73 20.42 16.24
C ARG A 85 -6.08 19.07 16.85
N CYS A 86 -6.73 19.06 18.02
CA CYS A 86 -7.08 17.81 18.71
C CYS A 86 -8.01 16.92 17.87
N PHE A 87 -9.00 17.53 17.23
CA PHE A 87 -9.90 16.83 16.31
C PHE A 87 -9.16 16.30 15.08
N MET A 88 -8.30 17.13 14.47
CA MET A 88 -7.47 16.68 13.35
C MET A 88 -6.60 15.48 13.71
N ASP A 89 -5.88 15.55 14.84
CA ASP A 89 -5.01 14.48 15.32
C ASP A 89 -5.80 13.17 15.47
N THR A 90 -6.98 13.24 16.10
CA THR A 90 -7.86 12.09 16.29
C THR A 90 -8.23 11.44 14.96
N ILE A 91 -8.70 12.21 13.97
CA ILE A 91 -9.11 11.67 12.66
C ILE A 91 -7.90 11.12 11.88
N ILE A 92 -6.76 11.80 11.97
CA ILE A 92 -5.54 11.38 11.26
C ILE A 92 -5.07 10.03 11.77
N TYR A 93 -4.90 9.88 13.09
CA TYR A 93 -4.36 8.66 13.68
C TYR A 93 -5.36 7.48 13.63
N THR A 94 -6.66 7.72 13.76
CA THR A 94 -7.67 6.66 13.77
C THR A 94 -8.06 6.17 12.38
N PHE A 95 -8.26 7.09 11.43
CA PHE A 95 -8.81 6.77 10.12
C PHE A 95 -7.80 6.98 9.00
N ILE A 96 -7.25 8.20 8.85
CA ILE A 96 -6.45 8.54 7.66
C ILE A 96 -5.22 7.65 7.57
N ASN A 97 -4.47 7.44 8.66
CA ASN A 97 -3.32 6.56 8.67
C ASN A 97 -3.69 5.15 8.19
N LYS A 98 -4.79 4.57 8.68
CA LYS A 98 -5.22 3.23 8.29
C LYS A 98 -5.57 3.13 6.80
N TYR A 99 -6.43 4.03 6.32
CA TYR A 99 -6.86 4.02 4.92
C TYR A 99 -5.74 4.38 3.95
N PHE A 100 -4.89 5.34 4.30
CA PHE A 100 -3.77 5.77 3.48
C PHE A 100 -2.77 4.63 3.32
N ASN A 101 -2.36 4.00 4.43
CA ASN A 101 -1.45 2.86 4.42
C ASN A 101 -1.99 1.66 3.64
N ALA A 102 -3.29 1.40 3.73
CA ALA A 102 -3.92 0.33 2.96
C ALA A 102 -4.02 0.69 1.46
N GLY A 103 -4.27 1.97 1.16
CA GLY A 103 -4.38 2.50 -0.19
C GLY A 103 -3.06 2.59 -0.95
N LEU A 104 -1.90 2.61 -0.25
CA LEU A 104 -0.57 2.61 -0.88
C LEU A 104 -0.37 1.45 -1.88
N ILE A 105 -1.08 0.34 -1.71
CA ILE A 105 -1.06 -0.79 -2.66
C ILE A 105 -1.42 -0.35 -4.09
N LEU A 106 -2.17 0.74 -4.26
CA LEU A 106 -2.47 1.35 -5.55
C LEU A 106 -1.21 1.65 -6.38
N LEU A 107 -0.10 2.03 -5.73
CA LEU A 107 1.17 2.29 -6.41
C LEU A 107 1.72 1.06 -7.13
N LYS A 108 1.35 -0.16 -6.70
CA LYS A 108 1.79 -1.41 -7.34
C LYS A 108 1.01 -1.75 -8.63
N PHE A 109 -0.09 -1.05 -8.92
CA PHE A 109 -0.83 -1.26 -10.17
C PHE A 109 -0.16 -0.54 -11.33
N ASN A 110 -0.15 -1.14 -12.52
CA ASN A 110 0.42 -0.51 -13.71
C ASN A 110 -0.55 0.55 -14.25
N SER A 111 -1.81 0.17 -14.50
CA SER A 111 -2.89 1.06 -14.93
C SER A 111 -3.42 1.93 -13.79
N ASP A 112 -3.84 3.17 -14.11
CA ASP A 112 -4.46 4.11 -13.16
C ASP A 112 -5.67 4.84 -13.79
N PRO A 113 -6.75 4.11 -14.16
CA PRO A 113 -7.90 4.67 -14.89
C PRO A 113 -8.56 5.86 -14.19
N MET A 114 -8.51 5.91 -12.85
CA MET A 114 -9.10 6.99 -12.06
C MET A 114 -8.13 8.16 -11.79
N ARG A 115 -6.89 8.09 -12.31
CA ARG A 115 -5.83 9.11 -12.16
C ARG A 115 -5.58 9.51 -10.71
N ILE A 116 -5.48 8.50 -9.83
CA ILE A 116 -5.35 8.70 -8.37
C ILE A 116 -3.88 8.79 -7.94
N LYS A 117 -2.94 8.25 -8.72
CA LYS A 117 -1.50 8.33 -8.40
C LYS A 117 -1.03 9.79 -8.31
N ASP A 118 -1.53 10.68 -9.17
CA ASP A 118 -1.20 12.10 -9.09
C ASP A 118 -1.83 12.76 -7.84
N LYS A 119 -3.01 12.30 -7.44
CA LYS A 119 -3.70 12.78 -6.22
C LYS A 119 -3.02 12.34 -4.93
N PHE A 120 -2.18 11.30 -4.95
CA PHE A 120 -1.29 11.02 -3.83
C PHE A 120 -0.27 12.15 -3.62
N LEU A 121 0.27 12.71 -4.71
CA LEU A 121 1.30 13.74 -4.71
C LEU A 121 0.77 15.14 -4.35
N LEU A 122 -0.50 15.43 -4.66
CA LEU A 122 -1.08 16.77 -4.54
C LEU A 122 -1.27 17.28 -3.11
N ASN A 123 -1.28 16.42 -2.08
CA ASN A 123 -1.40 16.86 -0.68
C ASN A 123 -0.05 17.14 0.01
N LYS A 124 0.97 17.49 -0.80
CA LYS A 124 2.37 17.58 -0.40
C LYS A 124 2.68 18.59 0.71
N GLN A 125 1.94 19.70 0.85
CA GLN A 125 2.53 20.88 1.49
C GLN A 125 2.08 21.23 2.93
N SER A 126 0.94 20.74 3.44
CA SER A 126 0.49 21.12 4.81
C SER A 126 0.37 19.96 5.81
N PHE A 127 -0.24 18.84 5.41
CA PHE A 127 -0.48 17.72 6.35
C PHE A 127 0.58 16.63 6.30
N ALA A 128 1.06 16.26 5.10
CA ALA A 128 2.08 15.22 4.95
C ALA A 128 3.42 15.57 5.64
N PHE A 129 3.73 16.86 5.76
CA PHE A 129 4.92 17.32 6.50
C PHE A 129 4.73 17.31 8.03
N LYS A 130 3.49 17.35 8.53
CA LYS A 130 3.21 17.45 9.97
C LYS A 130 2.92 16.10 10.61
N TYR A 131 2.47 15.10 9.84
CA TYR A 131 2.04 13.80 10.36
C TYR A 131 2.71 12.62 9.64
N PRO A 132 3.15 11.57 10.36
CA PRO A 132 3.67 10.34 9.77
C PRO A 132 2.53 9.49 9.17
N LEU A 133 2.06 9.86 7.98
CA LEU A 133 0.93 9.19 7.31
C LEU A 133 1.25 7.77 6.87
N ILE A 134 2.51 7.49 6.53
CA ILE A 134 2.97 6.15 6.14
C ILE A 134 3.60 5.48 7.35
N ASN A 135 3.16 4.26 7.67
CA ASN A 135 3.70 3.49 8.79
C ASN A 135 5.05 2.84 8.45
N ALA A 136 5.85 2.50 9.47
CA ALA A 136 7.18 1.95 9.27
C ALA A 136 7.16 0.62 8.50
N SER A 137 6.12 -0.18 8.72
CA SER A 137 5.88 -1.43 7.99
C SER A 137 5.79 -1.21 6.47
N ASN A 138 5.04 -0.21 6.02
CA ASN A 138 4.92 0.09 4.60
C ASN A 138 6.17 0.76 4.04
N ILE A 139 6.86 1.61 4.81
CA ILE A 139 8.16 2.17 4.41
C ILE A 139 9.10 1.04 3.99
N ILE A 140 9.15 -0.05 4.75
CA ILE A 140 9.98 -1.22 4.41
C ILE A 140 9.38 -2.02 3.27
N LYS A 141 8.07 -2.33 3.27
CA LYS A 141 7.44 -3.16 2.22
C LYS A 141 7.54 -2.56 0.84
N PHE A 142 7.62 -1.24 0.74
CA PHE A 142 7.78 -0.58 -0.53
C PHE A 142 9.22 -0.24 -0.87
N SER A 143 10.16 -0.43 0.05
CA SER A 143 11.58 -0.20 -0.21
C SER A 143 12.10 -1.07 -1.35
N LEU A 144 13.13 -0.56 -2.05
CA LEU A 144 13.83 -1.23 -3.13
C LEU A 144 14.18 -2.68 -2.74
N GLU A 145 14.76 -2.85 -1.55
CA GLU A 145 15.19 -4.13 -1.02
C GLU A 145 14.01 -5.10 -0.90
N TYR A 146 12.90 -4.68 -0.29
CA TYR A 146 11.77 -5.57 -0.10
C TYR A 146 11.14 -5.99 -1.43
N ARG A 147 10.98 -5.03 -2.35
CA ARG A 147 10.28 -5.25 -3.62
C ARG A 147 11.08 -6.10 -4.60
N ILE A 148 12.39 -5.88 -4.69
CA ILE A 148 13.27 -6.73 -5.50
C ILE A 148 13.19 -8.17 -5.00
N GLY A 149 13.31 -8.39 -3.70
CA GLY A 149 13.23 -9.75 -3.19
C GLY A 149 11.82 -10.35 -3.24
N GLU A 150 10.75 -9.54 -3.18
CA GLU A 150 9.38 -10.02 -3.42
C GLU A 150 9.23 -10.56 -4.86
N LEU A 151 9.82 -9.86 -5.84
CA LEU A 151 9.86 -10.31 -7.23
C LEU A 151 10.63 -11.62 -7.40
N LEU A 152 11.79 -11.76 -6.74
CA LEU A 152 12.55 -13.01 -6.73
C LEU A 152 11.74 -14.16 -6.13
N CYS A 153 11.09 -13.94 -4.99
CA CYS A 153 10.29 -14.97 -4.32
C CYS A 153 9.11 -15.45 -5.19
N LYS A 154 8.54 -14.58 -6.03
CA LYS A 154 7.37 -14.91 -6.88
C LYS A 154 7.73 -15.69 -8.14
N LYS A 155 8.92 -15.55 -8.71
CA LYS A 155 9.29 -16.21 -9.98
C LYS A 155 10.25 -17.38 -9.74
N LYS A 156 9.80 -18.59 -10.04
CA LYS A 156 10.55 -19.86 -9.83
C LYS A 156 11.72 -20.11 -10.80
N LYS A 157 11.95 -19.28 -11.82
CA LYS A 157 13.02 -19.48 -12.83
C LYS A 157 13.98 -18.29 -12.91
N ILE A 158 15.28 -18.60 -13.05
CA ILE A 158 16.43 -17.71 -13.02
C ILE A 158 16.62 -16.86 -14.30
N LEU A 159 15.86 -17.14 -15.38
CA LEU A 159 15.87 -16.38 -16.66
C LEU A 159 15.15 -15.02 -16.54
N PHE A 160 15.51 -14.28 -15.48
CA PHE A 160 14.72 -13.19 -14.89
C PHE A 160 15.32 -11.79 -15.14
N ILE A 161 16.57 -11.73 -15.62
CA ILE A 161 17.39 -10.50 -15.65
C ILE A 161 16.79 -9.37 -16.50
N PHE A 162 16.26 -9.63 -17.71
CA PHE A 162 15.68 -8.57 -18.55
C PHE A 162 14.36 -8.01 -17.98
N ASN A 163 13.53 -8.85 -17.36
CA ASN A 163 12.31 -8.41 -16.68
C ASN A 163 12.58 -7.67 -15.36
N ILE A 164 13.73 -7.95 -14.72
CA ILE A 164 14.18 -7.22 -13.53
C ILE A 164 14.46 -5.77 -13.88
N ILE A 165 15.12 -5.45 -15.01
CA ILE A 165 15.50 -4.07 -15.35
C ILE A 165 14.28 -3.14 -15.44
N LYS A 166 13.23 -3.54 -16.16
CA LYS A 166 11.97 -2.77 -16.23
C LYS A 166 11.32 -2.63 -14.85
N ALA A 167 11.24 -3.73 -14.10
CA ALA A 167 10.69 -3.70 -12.75
C ALA A 167 11.51 -2.82 -11.79
N LEU A 168 12.83 -2.78 -11.93
CA LEU A 168 13.73 -1.92 -11.14
C LEU A 168 13.46 -0.44 -11.41
N TYR A 169 13.22 -0.07 -12.67
CA TYR A 169 12.87 1.30 -13.02
C TYR A 169 11.56 1.73 -12.34
N ASP A 170 10.51 0.91 -12.45
CA ASP A 170 9.21 1.15 -11.81
C ASP A 170 9.33 1.17 -10.28
N ILE A 171 10.15 0.29 -9.72
CA ILE A 171 10.41 0.23 -8.27
C ILE A 171 11.11 1.52 -7.81
N LYS A 172 12.17 1.93 -8.49
CA LYS A 172 12.97 3.11 -8.14
C LYS A 172 12.15 4.40 -8.14
N ASN A 173 11.23 4.56 -9.10
CA ASN A 173 10.33 5.72 -9.14
C ASN A 173 9.39 5.76 -7.93
N GLN A 174 8.88 4.60 -7.51
CA GLN A 174 7.99 4.50 -6.35
C GLN A 174 8.74 4.59 -5.01
N ASP A 175 9.98 4.10 -4.94
CA ASP A 175 10.86 4.32 -3.79
C ASP A 175 11.12 5.80 -3.59
N LYS A 176 11.40 6.52 -4.69
CA LYS A 176 11.53 7.97 -4.66
C LYS A 176 10.25 8.62 -4.15
N PHE A 177 9.06 8.15 -4.55
CA PHE A 177 7.80 8.65 -3.99
C PHE A 177 7.77 8.48 -2.46
N ILE A 178 8.07 7.30 -1.93
CA ILE A 178 7.96 7.01 -0.49
C ILE A 178 9.06 7.68 0.34
N SER A 179 10.26 7.84 -0.22
CA SER A 179 11.33 8.57 0.46
C SER A 179 10.93 10.01 0.78
N HIS A 180 10.04 10.64 0.00
CA HIS A 180 9.51 11.97 0.32
C HIS A 180 8.60 11.97 1.56
N TYR A 181 7.98 10.84 1.91
CA TYR A 181 7.10 10.70 3.08
C TYR A 181 7.83 10.10 4.30
N LYS A 182 9.03 9.57 4.11
CA LYS A 182 9.88 9.07 5.19
C LYS A 182 10.60 10.27 5.84
N LYS A 183 9.96 10.84 6.86
CA LYS A 183 10.49 12.02 7.56
C LYS A 183 11.26 11.68 8.84
N PHE A 184 10.88 10.60 9.50
CA PHE A 184 11.39 10.25 10.83
C PHE A 184 12.30 9.03 10.77
N ASP A 185 13.14 8.86 11.78
CA ASP A 185 13.83 7.59 11.96
C ASP A 185 12.80 6.48 12.17
N LEU A 186 13.10 5.29 11.64
CA LEU A 186 12.19 4.14 11.74
C LEU A 186 11.79 3.84 13.20
N LYS A 187 12.65 4.16 14.16
CA LYS A 187 12.45 3.96 15.60
C LYS A 187 11.35 4.84 16.20
N GLU A 188 11.02 5.96 15.55
CA GLU A 188 10.02 6.93 16.02
C GLU A 188 8.58 6.53 15.64
N TYR A 189 8.42 5.50 14.81
CA TYR A 189 7.11 5.02 14.39
C TYR A 189 6.51 4.07 15.41
N ILE A 190 5.20 4.21 15.66
CA ILE A 190 4.43 3.36 16.58
C ILE A 190 4.56 1.86 16.21
N ASP A 191 4.62 1.54 14.92
CA ASP A 191 4.72 0.16 14.41
C ASP A 191 6.16 -0.28 14.12
N TYR A 192 7.15 0.29 14.83
CA TYR A 192 8.56 -0.02 14.62
C TYR A 192 8.88 -1.52 14.82
N HIS A 193 8.31 -2.15 15.83
CA HIS A 193 8.56 -3.57 16.09
C HIS A 193 7.99 -4.48 14.99
N GLU A 194 6.83 -4.15 14.43
CA GLU A 194 6.28 -4.80 13.25
C GLU A 194 7.17 -4.61 12.03
N ALA A 195 7.70 -3.39 11.86
CA ALA A 195 8.63 -3.04 10.79
C ALA A 195 9.92 -3.90 10.87
N LEU A 196 10.45 -4.15 12.07
CA LEU A 196 11.59 -5.06 12.27
C LEU A 196 11.27 -6.50 11.84
N LYS A 197 10.07 -7.01 12.13
CA LYS A 197 9.63 -8.33 11.66
C LYS A 197 9.63 -8.41 10.13
N ILE A 198 9.24 -7.33 9.45
CA ILE A 198 9.26 -7.24 7.98
C ILE A 198 10.69 -7.27 7.44
N LYS A 199 11.67 -6.64 8.09
CA LYS A 199 13.10 -6.79 7.70
C LYS A 199 13.60 -8.23 7.80
N ASN A 200 12.99 -9.03 8.65
CA ASN A 200 13.33 -10.44 8.78
C ASN A 200 12.70 -11.34 7.71
N HIS A 201 11.80 -10.81 6.87
CA HIS A 201 11.22 -11.56 5.76
C HIS A 201 12.29 -11.97 4.73
N LEU A 202 12.08 -13.11 4.08
CA LEU A 202 12.95 -13.60 3.02
C LEU A 202 13.10 -12.58 1.88
N SER A 203 11.98 -11.96 1.47
CA SER A 203 11.98 -10.92 0.45
C SER A 203 12.93 -9.77 0.80
N TYR A 204 12.86 -9.23 2.02
CA TYR A 204 13.78 -8.15 2.41
C TYR A 204 15.24 -8.60 2.39
N LYS A 205 15.55 -9.76 2.98
CA LYS A 205 16.93 -10.27 3.04
C LYS A 205 17.54 -10.49 1.65
N LEU A 206 16.79 -11.13 0.75
CA LEU A 206 17.26 -11.41 -0.62
C LEU A 206 17.47 -10.11 -1.41
N GLY A 207 16.50 -9.19 -1.39
CA GLY A 207 16.65 -7.96 -2.15
C GLY A 207 17.67 -7.00 -1.53
N ASN A 208 17.85 -6.99 -0.21
CA ASN A 208 18.94 -6.26 0.44
C ASN A 208 20.32 -6.75 -0.03
N ALA A 209 20.52 -8.08 -0.14
CA ALA A 209 21.75 -8.63 -0.70
C ALA A 209 21.99 -8.18 -2.15
N ILE A 210 20.94 -8.15 -2.98
CA ILE A 210 21.04 -7.64 -4.36
C ILE A 210 21.43 -6.16 -4.38
N VAL A 211 20.72 -5.31 -3.64
CA VAL A 211 20.98 -3.86 -3.59
C VAL A 211 22.41 -3.59 -3.12
N LEU A 212 22.88 -4.29 -2.09
CA LEU A 212 24.27 -4.18 -1.62
C LEU A 212 25.27 -4.67 -2.66
N SER A 213 24.97 -5.73 -3.41
CA SER A 213 25.86 -6.21 -4.46
C SER A 213 26.01 -5.23 -5.61
N PHE A 214 24.94 -4.51 -5.99
CA PHE A 214 25.05 -3.40 -6.94
C PHE A 214 25.75 -2.17 -6.35
N LYS A 215 25.50 -1.82 -5.08
CA LYS A 215 26.15 -0.67 -4.42
C LYS A 215 27.66 -0.84 -4.27
N TYR A 216 28.11 -2.06 -4.00
CA TYR A 216 29.53 -2.39 -3.78
C TYR A 216 30.05 -3.34 -4.87
N TRP A 217 29.60 -3.14 -6.11
CA TRP A 217 29.99 -3.97 -7.25
C TRP A 217 31.52 -3.98 -7.46
N TYR A 218 32.17 -2.83 -7.25
CA TYR A 218 33.63 -2.64 -7.34
C TYR A 218 34.42 -3.45 -6.29
N LYS A 219 33.77 -3.97 -5.25
CA LYS A 219 34.38 -4.90 -4.27
C LYS A 219 34.15 -6.38 -4.64
N GLY A 220 33.75 -6.67 -5.88
CA GLY A 220 33.48 -8.03 -6.36
C GLY A 220 32.22 -8.69 -5.78
N ARG A 221 31.32 -7.94 -5.12
CA ARG A 221 30.11 -8.52 -4.51
C ARG A 221 29.15 -9.15 -5.52
N LEU A 222 29.10 -8.64 -6.75
CA LEU A 222 28.27 -9.23 -7.82
C LEU A 222 28.66 -10.68 -8.12
N LEU A 223 29.96 -10.99 -8.10
CA LEU A 223 30.46 -12.36 -8.33
C LEU A 223 30.04 -13.32 -7.19
N LYS A 224 29.96 -12.81 -5.96
CA LYS A 224 29.57 -13.58 -4.77
C LYS A 224 28.04 -13.69 -4.58
N LEU A 225 27.26 -12.88 -5.30
CA LEU A 225 25.81 -12.74 -5.12
C LEU A 225 25.06 -14.08 -5.24
N PRO A 226 25.30 -14.97 -6.23
CA PRO A 226 24.58 -16.24 -6.33
C PRO A 226 24.75 -17.10 -5.06
N PHE A 227 25.96 -17.17 -4.52
CA PHE A 227 26.27 -17.93 -3.30
C PHE A 227 25.61 -17.30 -2.06
N GLU A 228 25.63 -15.97 -1.96
CA GLU A 228 24.99 -15.22 -0.87
C GLU A 228 23.47 -15.45 -0.85
N LEU A 229 22.80 -15.40 -2.01
CA LEU A 229 21.36 -15.64 -2.13
C LEU A 229 20.96 -17.06 -1.72
N VAL A 230 21.72 -18.08 -2.16
CA VAL A 230 21.47 -19.49 -1.77
C VAL A 230 21.66 -19.67 -0.25
N SER A 231 22.69 -19.07 0.32
CA SER A 231 22.95 -19.11 1.77
C SER A 231 21.81 -18.48 2.56
N ILE A 232 21.36 -17.29 2.18
CA ILE A 232 20.22 -16.58 2.79
C ILE A 232 18.96 -17.46 2.75
N TYR A 233 18.65 -18.05 1.58
CA TYR A 233 17.49 -18.91 1.42
C TYR A 233 17.54 -20.14 2.33
N LYS A 234 18.68 -20.86 2.35
CA LYS A 234 18.87 -22.04 3.19
C LYS A 234 18.76 -21.69 4.68
N LYS A 235 19.41 -20.61 5.13
CA LYS A 235 19.35 -20.14 6.52
C LYS A 235 17.92 -19.79 6.92
N HIS A 236 17.20 -19.05 6.09
CA HIS A 236 15.81 -18.65 6.36
C HIS A 236 14.85 -19.82 6.42
N LYS A 237 15.06 -20.87 5.62
CA LYS A 237 14.28 -22.12 5.67
C LYS A 237 14.55 -22.92 6.94
N ARG A 238 15.79 -22.93 7.42
CA ARG A 238 16.18 -23.58 8.69
C ARG A 238 15.55 -22.89 9.90
N THR A 239 15.53 -21.56 9.95
CA THR A 239 14.92 -20.79 11.05
C THR A 239 13.39 -20.82 11.09
N LYS A 240 12.74 -21.38 10.07
CA LYS A 240 11.27 -21.51 9.96
C LYS A 240 10.77 -22.92 10.28
N ARG A 241 11.67 -23.91 10.34
CA ARG A 241 11.39 -25.23 10.90
C ARG A 241 11.56 -25.14 12.41
#